data_AF-A0A2S9FKC0-F1
#
_entry.id   AF-A0A2S9FKC0-F1
#
_cell.length_a   1.000
_cell.length_b   1.000
_cell.length_c   1.000
_cell.angle_alpha   90.00
_cell.angle_beta   90.00
_cell.angle_gamma   90.00
#
_symmetry.space_group_name_H-M   'P 1'
#
loop_
_entity.id
_entity.type
_entity.pdbx_description
1 polymer ?
#
loop_
_entity_poly.entity_id
_entity_poly.type
_entity_poly.pdbx_seq_one_letter_code
_entity_poly.pdbx_strand_id
1 'polypeptide(L)' 'MRTHGWSGAKPGSDEEAVARILEAAGKAIEERGADFSISDVARTVGVTRQTVYRYFSSTEALLVAAA' A
#
# COMPACT_ATOMS: atom_id res chain seq x y z
N MET A 1 -3.27 -13.45 -17.09
CA MET A 1 -3.63 -12.01 -17.05
C MET A 1 -2.42 -11.23 -16.56
N ARG A 2 -1.86 -10.32 -17.35
CA ARG A 2 -0.80 -9.42 -16.88
C ARG A 2 -1.50 -8.37 -16.04
N THR A 3 -1.39 -8.44 -14.72
CA THR A 3 -1.87 -7.34 -13.86
C THR A 3 -0.98 -6.14 -14.17
N HIS A 4 -1.52 -5.15 -14.87
CA HIS A 4 -0.89 -3.83 -14.94
C HIS A 4 -0.88 -3.31 -13.50
N GLY A 5 0.29 -3.31 -12.86
CA GLY A 5 0.41 -2.84 -11.48
C GLY A 5 -0.15 -1.43 -11.32
N TRP A 6 -0.59 -1.09 -10.11
CA TRP A 6 -1.30 0.16 -9.80
C TRP A 6 -2.69 0.26 -10.43
N SER A 7 -3.39 -0.86 -10.59
CA SER A 7 -4.73 -0.93 -11.21
C SER A 7 -4.80 -0.25 -12.59
N GLY A 8 -3.69 -0.21 -13.33
CA GLY A 8 -3.59 0.48 -14.63
C GLY A 8 -3.24 1.97 -14.57
N ALA A 9 -3.19 2.58 -13.38
CA ALA A 9 -2.84 3.99 -13.18
C ALA A 9 -1.50 4.10 -12.43
N LYS A 10 -0.39 3.90 -13.13
CA LYS A 10 0.95 4.04 -12.53
C LYS A 10 1.14 5.47 -11.98
N PRO A 11 1.63 5.64 -10.74
CA PRO A 11 1.93 6.97 -10.19
C PRO A 11 3.02 7.67 -10.99
N GLY A 12 2.92 8.99 -11.08
CA GLY A 12 3.88 9.86 -11.77
C GLY A 12 5.16 10.08 -10.99
N SER A 13 5.14 9.88 -9.66
CA SER A 13 6.32 9.97 -8.80
C SER A 13 6.30 8.95 -7.66
N ASP A 14 7.44 8.80 -6.99
CA ASP A 14 7.54 7.93 -5.80
C ASP A 14 6.78 8.53 -4.60
N GLU A 15 6.67 9.86 -4.49
CA GLU A 15 5.83 10.51 -3.47
C GLU A 15 4.35 10.21 -3.67
N GLU A 16 3.87 10.24 -4.92
CA GLU A 16 2.49 9.85 -5.23
C GLU A 16 2.24 8.37 -4.92
N ALA A 17 3.22 7.51 -5.23
CA ALA A 17 3.17 6.10 -4.89
C ALA A 17 3.05 5.88 -3.37
N VAL A 18 3.89 6.59 -2.59
CA VAL A 18 3.86 6.57 -1.13
C VAL A 18 2.51 7.06 -0.59
N ALA A 19 2.01 8.19 -1.09
CA ALA A 19 0.74 8.76 -0.65
C ALA A 19 -0.44 7.79 -0.86
N ARG A 20 -0.53 7.13 -2.03
CA ARG A 20 -1.56 6.13 -2.31
C ARG A 20 -1.46 4.89 -1.41
N ILE A 21 -0.24 4.46 -1.08
CA ILE A 21 -0.02 3.34 -0.16
C ILE A 21 -0.44 3.72 1.27
N LEU A 22 -0.08 4.92 1.74
CA LEU A 22 -0.46 5.42 3.07
C LEU A 22 -1.97 5.59 3.19
N GLU A 23 -2.64 6.13 2.17
CA GLU A 23 -4.11 6.25 2.16
C GLU A 23 -4.78 4.88 2.27
N ALA A 24 -4.31 3.89 1.51
CA ALA A 24 -4.84 2.53 1.57
C ALA A 24 -4.54 1.84 2.91
N ALA A 25 -3.38 2.11 3.52
CA ALA A 25 -3.04 1.60 4.85
C ALA A 25 -3.92 2.22 5.93
N GLY A 26 -4.12 3.53 5.93
CA GLY A 26 -5.02 4.22 6.87
C GLY A 26 -6.43 3.65 6.83
N LYS A 27 -7.01 3.51 5.62
CA LYS A 27 -8.32 2.87 5.43
C LYS A 27 -8.36 1.44 5.96
N ALA A 28 -7.33 0.63 5.69
CA ALA A 28 -7.29 -0.75 6.17
C ALA A 28 -7.21 -0.83 7.71
N ILE A 29 -6.48 0.09 8.34
CA ILE A 29 -6.38 0.19 9.80
C ILE A 29 -7.71 0.64 10.41
N GLU A 30 -8.37 1.64 9.81
CA GLU A 30 -9.70 2.10 10.26
C GLU A 30 -10.75 0.99 10.17
N GLU A 31 -10.74 0.20 9.10
CA GLU A 31 -11.72 -0.87 8.87
C GLU A 31 -11.45 -2.13 9.71
N ARG A 32 -10.18 -2.49 9.95
CA ARG A 32 -9.80 -3.81 10.50
C ARG A 32 -9.01 -3.75 11.80
N GLY A 33 -8.53 -2.58 12.21
CA GLY A 33 -7.68 -2.42 13.38
C GLY A 33 -6.47 -3.36 13.34
N ALA A 34 -6.32 -4.17 14.39
CA ALA A 34 -5.18 -5.09 14.55
C ALA A 34 -5.12 -6.22 13.49
N ASP A 35 -6.22 -6.51 12.79
CA ASP A 35 -6.28 -7.59 11.79
C ASP A 35 -5.88 -7.13 10.37
N PHE A 36 -5.45 -5.88 10.18
CA PHE A 36 -5.01 -5.42 8.86
C PHE A 36 -3.76 -6.19 8.39
N SER A 37 -3.62 -6.36 7.07
CA SER A 37 -2.42 -7.00 6.50
C SER A 37 -1.85 -6.21 5.32
N ILE A 38 -0.55 -6.37 5.08
CA ILE A 38 0.12 -5.81 3.90
C ILE A 38 -0.50 -6.30 2.58
N SER A 39 -1.11 -7.49 2.60
CA SER A 39 -1.81 -8.05 1.44
C SER A 39 -3.08 -7.28 1.11
N ASP A 40 -3.78 -6.78 2.13
CA ASP A 40 -4.98 -5.96 1.96
C ASP A 40 -4.60 -4.59 1.38
N VAL A 41 -3.56 -3.95 1.93
CA VAL A 41 -3.04 -2.68 1.40
C VAL A 41 -2.64 -2.83 -0.07
N ALA A 42 -1.85 -3.86 -0.39
CA ALA A 42 -1.42 -4.12 -1.77
C ALA A 42 -2.61 -4.35 -2.70
N ARG A 43 -3.63 -5.08 -2.24
CA ARG A 43 -4.86 -5.34 -3.00
C ARG A 43 -5.64 -4.05 -3.25
N THR A 44 -5.82 -3.20 -2.24
CA THR A 44 -6.53 -1.92 -2.33
C THR A 44 -5.85 -0.97 -3.33
N VAL A 45 -4.52 -0.90 -3.32
CA VAL A 45 -3.74 -0.08 -4.27
C VAL A 45 -3.68 -0.73 -5.68
N GLY A 46 -3.87 -2.05 -5.76
CA GLY A 46 -3.75 -2.83 -6.99
C GLY A 46 -2.31 -3.11 -7.41
N VAL A 47 -1.45 -3.36 -6.42
CA VAL A 47 -0.03 -3.71 -6.60
C VAL A 47 0.29 -5.04 -5.91
N THR A 48 1.52 -5.52 -6.07
CA THR A 48 2.00 -6.69 -5.31
C THR A 48 2.53 -6.24 -3.94
N ARG A 49 2.62 -7.17 -2.99
CA ARG A 49 3.31 -6.93 -1.71
C ARG A 49 4.75 -6.46 -1.91
N GLN A 50 5.45 -7.01 -2.92
CA GLN A 50 6.81 -6.60 -3.25
C GLN A 50 6.89 -5.13 -3.64
N THR A 51 5.89 -4.61 -4.37
CA THR A 51 5.83 -3.18 -4.69
C THR A 51 5.66 -2.34 -3.43
N VAL A 52 4.81 -2.76 -2.48
CA VAL A 52 4.70 -2.06 -1.19
C VAL A 52 6.03 -2.08 -0.43
N TYR A 53 6.68 -3.24 -0.37
CA TYR A 53 7.97 -3.39 0.31
C TYR A 53 9.13 -2.64 -0.36
N ARG A 54 9.00 -2.25 -1.65
CA ARG A 54 9.96 -1.35 -2.29
C ARG A 54 9.95 0.05 -1.65
N TYR A 55 8.80 0.50 -1.16
CA TYR A 55 8.63 1.83 -0.55
C TYR A 55 8.74 1.81 0.97
N PHE A 56 8.35 0.70 1.60
CA PHE A 56 8.37 0.52 3.06
C PHE A 56 9.14 -0.75 3.41
N SER A 57 10.23 -0.62 4.16
CA SER A 57 11.11 -1.76 4.48
C SER A 57 10.45 -2.83 5.34
N SER A 58 9.36 -2.50 6.06
CA SER A 58 8.60 -3.44 6.88
C SER A 58 7.14 -2.98 7.03
N THR A 59 6.30 -3.86 7.56
CA THR A 59 4.92 -3.50 7.94
C THR A 59 4.90 -2.47 9.07
N GLU A 60 5.84 -2.54 10.01
CA GLU A 60 6.01 -1.55 11.08
C GLU A 60 6.37 -0.17 10.51
N ALA A 61 7.29 -0.10 9.55
CA ALA A 61 7.64 1.16 8.90
C ALA A 61 6.43 1.81 8.20
N LEU A 62 5.55 1.01 7.60
CA LEU A 62 4.30 1.49 7.03
C LEU A 62 3.33 1.99 8.11
N LEU A 63 3.18 1.25 9.21
CA LEU A 63 2.31 1.64 10.33
C LEU A 63 2.73 2.97 10.95
N VAL A 64 4.02 3.13 11.22
CA VAL A 64 4.57 4.37 11.79
C VAL A 64 4.36 5.55 10.83
N ALA A 65 4.42 5.33 9.52
CA ALA A 65 4.23 6.38 8.52
C ALA A 65 2.74 6.69 8.24
N ALA A 66 1.82 5.78 8.55
CA ALA A 66 0.38 5.92 8.33
C ALA A 66 -0.38 6.44 9.56
N ALA A 67 0.29 6.54 10.72
CA ALA A 67 -0.23 7.12 11.96
C ALA A 67 -0.15 8.65 11.95
#